data_AF-S7SQ49-F1
#
_entry.id   AF-S7SQ49-F1
#
_cell.length_a   1.000
_cell.length_b   1.000
_cell.length_c   1.000
_cell.angle_alpha   90.00
_cell.angle_beta   90.00
_cell.angle_gamma   90.00
#
_symmetry.space_group_name_H-M   'P 1'
#
loop_
_entity.id
_entity.type
_entity.pdbx_description
1 polymer ?
#
loop_
_entity_poly.entity_id
_entity_poly.type
_entity_poly.pdbx_seq_one_letter_code
_entity_poly.pdbx_strand_id
1 'polypeptide(L)'
;MKNCMRVFGFFVMLSLAFSISALKTNMVFANSPSYLPFDRLVSSDITDTDGKQIYEIHLNQAGRMVVHFNSYINGEVKVTLEDSDGNEVFHEYIEGGNSINPKNG
;
A
#
# COMPACT_ATOMS: atom_id res chain seq x y z
N MET A 1 10.42 -20.81 -66.76
CA MET A 1 11.63 -20.84 -65.91
C MET A 1 11.32 -20.01 -64.67
N LYS A 2 10.81 -20.64 -63.61
CA LYS A 2 11.48 -20.89 -62.31
C LYS A 2 12.22 -19.67 -61.75
N ASN A 3 11.86 -19.32 -60.50
CA ASN A 3 12.52 -18.50 -59.47
C ASN A 3 11.75 -17.20 -59.18
N CYS A 4 11.43 -16.81 -57.96
CA CYS A 4 11.74 -17.36 -56.64
C CYS A 4 10.65 -16.86 -55.67
N MET A 5 9.92 -17.80 -55.10
CA MET A 5 9.00 -17.61 -53.98
C MET A 5 9.83 -17.31 -52.73
N ARG A 6 10.05 -16.03 -52.37
CA ARG A 6 10.76 -15.70 -51.12
C ARG A 6 10.68 -14.23 -50.67
N VAL A 7 9.48 -13.67 -50.54
CA VAL A 7 9.32 -12.36 -49.84
C VAL A 7 8.21 -12.38 -48.78
N PHE A 8 7.43 -13.45 -48.69
CA PHE A 8 6.30 -13.53 -47.75
C PHE A 8 6.68 -13.87 -46.30
N GLY A 9 7.98 -13.91 -45.97
CA GLY A 9 8.50 -14.35 -44.68
C GLY A 9 9.16 -13.26 -43.83
N PHE A 10 8.97 -11.96 -44.15
CA PHE A 10 9.62 -10.87 -43.40
C PHE A 10 8.67 -9.89 -42.73
N PHE A 11 7.37 -9.89 -43.06
CA PHE A 11 6.42 -8.96 -42.44
C PHE A 11 5.78 -9.47 -41.14
N VAL A 12 5.90 -10.76 -40.81
CA VAL A 12 5.33 -11.32 -39.56
C VAL A 12 6.31 -11.22 -38.37
N MET A 13 7.60 -10.98 -38.61
CA MET A 13 8.59 -10.81 -37.53
C MET A 13 8.74 -9.38 -37.02
N LEU A 14 8.15 -8.38 -37.70
CA LEU A 14 8.28 -6.96 -37.29
C LEU A 14 7.11 -6.46 -36.42
N SER A 15 5.98 -7.16 -36.39
CA SER A 15 4.85 -6.77 -35.51
C SER A 15 4.97 -7.30 -34.08
N LEU A 16 5.90 -8.23 -33.79
CA LEU A 16 6.19 -8.69 -32.43
C LEU A 16 7.24 -7.84 -31.70
N ALA A 17 7.72 -6.77 -32.35
CA ALA A 17 8.56 -5.74 -31.76
C ALA A 17 7.80 -4.42 -31.59
N PHE A 18 6.46 -4.45 -31.57
CA PHE A 18 5.73 -3.51 -30.72
C PHE A 18 6.07 -3.89 -29.30
N SER A 19 7.21 -3.37 -28.84
CA SER A 19 7.54 -3.20 -27.44
C SER A 19 6.24 -2.81 -26.76
N ILE A 20 5.71 -3.75 -25.98
CA ILE A 20 4.77 -3.43 -24.92
C ILE A 20 5.57 -2.45 -24.08
N SER A 21 5.38 -1.15 -24.32
CA SER A 21 5.81 -0.11 -23.42
C SER A 21 5.31 -0.59 -22.08
N ALA A 22 6.21 -1.00 -21.19
CA ALA A 22 5.85 -1.52 -19.90
C ALA A 22 4.93 -0.47 -19.29
N LEU A 23 3.62 -0.74 -19.32
CA LEU A 23 2.63 0.16 -18.79
C LEU A 23 2.96 0.14 -17.30
N LYS A 24 3.55 1.21 -16.79
CA LYS A 24 3.83 1.35 -15.37
C LYS A 24 2.46 1.48 -14.71
N THR A 25 1.81 0.35 -14.48
CA THR A 25 0.54 0.31 -13.77
C THR A 25 0.86 0.74 -12.36
N ASN A 26 0.31 1.88 -11.93
CA ASN A 26 0.24 2.24 -10.51
C ASN A 26 -0.79 1.33 -9.83
N MET A 27 -0.56 0.03 -9.91
CA MET A 27 -1.39 -0.97 -9.25
C MET A 27 -1.01 -0.92 -7.79
N VAL A 28 -1.81 -0.21 -7.00
CA VAL A 28 -1.72 -0.22 -5.54
C VAL A 28 -2.30 -1.55 -5.09
N PHE A 29 -1.49 -2.38 -4.44
CA PHE A 29 -2.02 -3.54 -3.73
C PHE A 29 -2.76 -3.01 -2.50
N ALA A 30 -4.04 -3.31 -2.39
CA ALA A 30 -4.73 -3.15 -1.12
C ALA A 30 -4.14 -4.20 -0.17
N ASN A 31 -3.33 -3.76 0.79
CA ASN A 31 -2.87 -4.66 1.83
C ASN A 31 -4.11 -5.13 2.60
N SER A 32 -4.36 -6.44 2.64
CA SER A 32 -5.48 -6.98 3.40
C SER A 32 -5.27 -6.65 4.88
N PRO A 33 -6.30 -6.19 5.63
CA PRO A 33 -6.15 -5.86 7.03
C PRO A 33 -5.54 -7.04 7.81
N SER A 34 -4.58 -6.74 8.68
CA SER A 34 -4.02 -7.74 9.59
C SER A 34 -4.70 -7.67 10.95
N TYR A 35 -5.16 -8.79 11.47
CA TYR A 35 -5.77 -8.83 12.81
C TYR A 35 -4.74 -8.46 13.88
N LEU A 36 -5.03 -7.41 14.66
CA LEU A 36 -4.24 -6.95 15.80
C LEU A 36 -5.04 -7.21 17.09
N PRO A 37 -4.66 -8.24 17.88
CA PRO A 37 -5.30 -8.48 19.16
C PRO A 37 -5.05 -7.31 20.13
N PHE A 38 -5.97 -7.09 21.08
CA PHE A 38 -5.75 -6.15 22.18
C PHE A 38 -4.47 -6.48 22.95
N ASP A 39 -3.86 -5.44 23.52
CA ASP A 39 -2.63 -5.50 24.31
C ASP A 39 -1.41 -6.04 23.54
N ARG A 40 -1.44 -6.00 22.22
CA ARG A 40 -0.30 -6.36 21.35
C ARG A 40 0.31 -5.12 20.72
N LEU A 41 1.64 -5.11 20.72
CA LEU A 41 2.43 -4.13 19.99
C LEU A 41 2.75 -4.68 18.60
N VAL A 42 2.68 -3.81 17.60
CA VAL A 42 3.07 -4.11 16.22
C VAL A 42 3.97 -3.00 15.70
N SER A 43 4.95 -3.37 14.88
CA SER A 43 5.84 -2.45 14.17
C SER A 43 5.80 -2.81 12.69
N SER A 44 5.65 -1.81 11.84
CA SER A 44 5.61 -1.95 10.39
C SER A 44 6.28 -0.76 9.72
N ASP A 45 6.86 -0.99 8.55
CA ASP A 45 7.38 0.07 7.71
C ASP A 45 6.32 0.49 6.69
N ILE A 46 6.25 1.79 6.41
CA ILE A 46 5.47 2.37 5.32
C ILE A 46 6.49 2.95 4.33
N THR A 47 6.25 2.78 3.03
CA THR A 47 7.18 3.24 1.98
C THR A 47 6.44 4.13 0.99
N ASP A 48 7.17 4.88 0.16
CA ASP A 48 6.54 5.72 -0.89
C ASP A 48 5.70 4.91 -1.90
N THR A 49 6.00 3.61 -2.04
CA THR A 49 5.27 2.69 -2.92
C THR A 49 4.10 1.99 -2.22
N ASP A 50 4.11 1.94 -0.89
CA ASP A 50 3.08 1.34 -0.06
C ASP A 50 2.85 2.23 1.16
N GLY A 51 2.03 3.26 0.96
CA GLY A 51 1.88 4.41 1.85
C GLY A 51 0.89 4.20 3.00
N LYS A 52 0.38 2.98 3.20
CA LYS A 52 -0.64 2.69 4.22
C LYS A 52 -0.45 1.30 4.80
N GLN A 53 -0.67 1.18 6.11
CA GLN A 53 -0.82 -0.10 6.78
C GLN A 53 -2.17 -0.15 7.50
N ILE A 54 -2.91 -1.25 7.31
CA ILE A 54 -4.26 -1.42 7.86
C ILE A 54 -4.26 -2.58 8.84
N TYR A 55 -4.84 -2.37 10.02
CA TYR A 55 -5.04 -3.37 11.06
C TYR A 55 -6.52 -3.47 11.44
N GLU A 56 -6.95 -4.66 11.79
CA GLU A 56 -8.31 -4.95 12.23
C GLU A 56 -8.32 -5.30 13.73
N ILE A 57 -9.24 -4.70 14.48
CA ILE A 57 -9.43 -4.95 15.92
C ILE A 57 -10.89 -5.35 16.14
N HIS A 58 -11.13 -6.40 16.93
CA HIS A 58 -12.48 -6.90 17.24
C HIS A 58 -12.92 -6.43 18.62
N LEU A 59 -13.76 -5.39 18.67
CA LEU A 59 -14.33 -4.89 19.92
C LEU A 59 -15.59 -5.69 20.31
N ASN A 60 -15.40 -6.75 21.10
CA ASN A 60 -16.49 -7.66 21.50
C ASN A 60 -17.47 -7.06 22.52
N GLN A 61 -17.10 -5.97 23.18
CA GLN A 61 -17.92 -5.28 24.18
C GLN A 61 -17.69 -3.77 24.09
N ALA A 62 -18.75 -2.98 24.25
CA ALA A 62 -18.64 -1.53 24.24
C ALA A 62 -17.72 -1.03 25.36
N GLY A 63 -16.83 -0.11 25.03
CA GLY A 63 -15.86 0.43 25.99
C GLY A 63 -14.94 1.46 25.36
N ARG A 64 -14.07 2.04 26.19
CA ARG A 64 -13.03 2.97 25.73
C ARG A 64 -11.84 2.19 25.18
N MET A 65 -11.51 2.42 23.92
CA MET A 65 -10.25 1.97 23.33
C MET A 65 -9.21 3.08 23.42
N VAL A 66 -7.97 2.71 23.71
CA VAL A 66 -6.81 3.62 23.68
C VAL A 66 -5.81 3.03 22.70
N VAL A 67 -5.39 3.84 21.73
CA VAL A 67 -4.33 3.49 20.78
C VAL A 67 -3.10 4.29 21.17
N HIS A 68 -1.96 3.61 21.27
CA HIS A 68 -0.67 4.25 21.46
C HIS A 68 0.10 4.15 20.15
N PHE A 69 0.46 5.30 19.56
CA PHE A 69 1.15 5.33 18.28
C PHE A 69 2.47 6.07 18.38
N ASN A 70 3.52 5.47 17.82
CA ASN A 70 4.86 6.06 17.75
C ASN A 70 5.30 6.13 16.30
N SER A 71 5.41 7.35 15.76
CA SER A 71 5.91 7.60 14.40
C SER A 71 7.41 7.84 14.41
N TYR A 72 8.14 7.12 13.57
CA TYR A 72 9.55 7.38 13.26
C TYR A 72 9.70 8.09 11.89
N ILE A 73 8.60 8.50 11.28
CA ILE A 73 8.57 9.12 9.95
C ILE A 73 8.82 10.62 10.05
N ASN A 74 9.81 11.10 9.30
CA ASN A 74 10.13 12.52 9.16
C ASN A 74 9.18 13.20 8.17
N GLY A 75 7.93 13.34 8.60
CA GLY A 75 6.82 13.90 7.83
C GLY A 75 5.53 13.87 8.64
N GLU A 76 4.39 13.98 7.96
CA GLU A 76 3.06 13.82 8.55
C GLU A 76 2.56 12.39 8.35
N VAL A 77 2.01 11.79 9.40
CA VAL A 77 1.32 10.50 9.34
C VAL A 77 -0.11 10.70 9.82
N LYS A 78 -1.10 10.27 9.02
CA LYS A 78 -2.50 10.20 9.44
C LYS A 78 -2.80 8.83 10.04
N VAL A 79 -3.28 8.81 11.27
CA VAL A 79 -3.89 7.63 11.90
C VAL A 79 -5.41 7.79 11.81
N THR A 80 -6.09 6.79 11.27
CA THR A 80 -7.55 6.77 11.13
C THR A 80 -8.10 5.50 11.77
N LEU A 81 -9.21 5.61 12.51
CA LEU A 81 -10.02 4.49 12.93
C LEU A 81 -11.35 4.54 12.18
N GLU A 82 -11.70 3.44 11.53
CA GLU A 82 -12.96 3.26 10.82
C GLU A 82 -13.76 2.15 11.48
N ASP A 83 -15.08 2.26 11.47
CA ASP A 83 -15.97 1.16 11.83
C ASP A 83 -16.06 0.11 10.70
N SER A 84 -16.80 -0.98 10.93
CA SER A 84 -16.96 -2.06 9.94
C SER A 84 -17.67 -1.65 8.66
N ASP A 85 -18.38 -0.52 8.68
CA ASP A 85 -19.08 0.04 7.52
C ASP A 85 -18.21 1.05 6.76
N GLY A 86 -16.97 1.30 7.24
CA GLY A 86 -16.02 2.24 6.66
C GLY A 86 -16.24 3.69 7.09
N ASN A 87 -17.04 3.95 8.14
CA ASN A 87 -17.19 5.31 8.66
C ASN A 87 -16.02 5.66 9.57
N GLU A 88 -15.38 6.80 9.33
CA GLU A 88 -14.35 7.33 10.21
C GLU A 88 -14.95 7.69 11.58
N VAL A 89 -14.44 7.06 12.64
CA VAL A 89 -14.85 7.31 14.03
C VAL A 89 -13.79 8.09 14.82
N PHE A 90 -12.55 8.11 14.33
CA PHE A 90 -11.44 8.89 14.89
C PHE A 90 -10.36 9.13 13.84
N HIS A 91 -9.69 10.29 13.90
CA HIS A 91 -8.44 10.52 13.18
C HIS A 91 -7.50 11.43 13.96
N GLU A 92 -6.21 11.32 13.67
CA GLU A 92 -5.16 12.20 14.17
C GLU A 92 -4.02 12.34 13.16
N TYR A 93 -3.42 13.53 13.09
CA TYR A 93 -2.22 13.80 12.31
C TYR A 93 -1.02 13.94 13.23
N ILE A 94 0.05 13.20 12.94
CA ILE A 94 1.25 13.10 13.76
C ILE A 94 2.44 13.53 12.91
N GLU A 95 3.01 14.69 13.25
CA GLU A 95 4.10 15.31 12.51
C GLU A 95 5.46 15.22 13.21
N GLY A 96 6.51 14.96 12.44
CA GLY A 96 7.89 15.26 12.84
C GLY A 96 8.60 14.18 13.66
N GLY A 97 8.25 12.90 13.48
CA GLY A 97 9.02 11.78 14.03
C GLY A 97 10.37 11.60 13.32
N ASN A 98 11.32 10.88 13.95
CA ASN A 98 12.53 10.40 13.28
C ASN A 98 13.09 9.17 13.98
N SER A 99 14.16 8.58 13.42
CA SER A 99 14.78 7.35 13.92
C SER A 99 15.36 7.43 15.34
N ILE A 100 15.63 8.63 15.86
CA ILE A 100 16.19 8.85 17.20
C ILE A 100 15.11 9.30 18.19
N ASN A 101 14.18 10.13 17.73
CA ASN A 101 13.11 10.72 18.53
C ASN A 101 11.76 10.47 17.82
N PRO A 102 11.05 9.38 18.17
CA PRO A 102 9.73 9.15 17.62
C PRO A 102 8.76 10.22 18.11
N LYS A 103 7.76 10.51 17.28
CA LYS A 103 6.62 11.34 17.67
C LYS A 103 5.49 10.44 18.14
N ASN A 104 4.98 10.75 19.34
CA ASN A 104 3.87 10.00 19.93
C ASN A 104 2.52 10.67 19.57
N GLY A 105 1.50 9.84 19.37
CA GLY A 105 0.08 10.17 19.36
C GLY A 105 -0.68 9.29 20.34
#